data_AF-A0A2J6N2R1-F1
#
_entry.id   AF-A0A2J6N2R1-F1
#
_cell.length_a   1.000
_cell.length_b   1.000
_cell.length_c   1.000
_cell.angle_alpha   90.00
_cell.angle_beta   90.00
_cell.angle_gamma   90.00
#
_symmetry.space_group_name_H-M   'P 1'
#
loop_
_entity.id
_entity.type
_entity.pdbx_description
1 polymer ?
#
loop_
_entity_poly.entity_id
_entity_poly.type
_entity_poly.pdbx_seq_one_letter_code
_entity_poly.pdbx_strand_id
1 'polypeptide(L)'
;MVSTAFALCVQKLFGKTATAAFDSRIVIMLNEEEILEYMAWRQTNAWRNHNNAYAYWLFRKMGQTPKEIAKMLRGMKTSEIHETLFRHGINLIQTPPWQRRGILIYK
;
A
#
# COMPACT_ATOMS: atom_id res chain seq x y z
N MET A 1 -8.48 -18.41 -11.07
CA MET A 1 -7.06 -18.13 -10.77
C MET A 1 -6.78 -16.64 -10.90
N VAL A 2 -6.14 -16.01 -9.90
CA VAL A 2 -5.85 -14.56 -9.87
C VAL A 2 -4.98 -14.13 -11.05
N SER A 3 -3.94 -14.90 -11.40
CA SER A 3 -3.03 -14.60 -12.50
C SER A 3 -3.73 -14.44 -13.85
N THR A 4 -4.59 -15.39 -14.22
CA THR A 4 -5.35 -15.35 -15.47
C THR A 4 -6.38 -14.22 -15.47
N ALA A 5 -7.10 -14.04 -14.36
CA ALA A 5 -8.07 -12.96 -14.22
C ALA A 5 -7.39 -11.60 -14.36
N PHE A 6 -6.22 -11.41 -13.73
CA PHE A 6 -5.41 -10.20 -13.88
C PHE A 6 -5.02 -9.97 -15.34
N ALA A 7 -4.45 -10.96 -16.03
CA ALA A 7 -4.03 -10.83 -17.42
C ALA A 7 -5.18 -10.42 -18.35
N LEU A 8 -6.35 -11.07 -18.21
CA LEU A 8 -7.55 -10.75 -18.99
C LEU A 8 -8.07 -9.34 -18.68
N CYS A 9 -8.10 -8.94 -17.40
CA CYS A 9 -8.50 -7.60 -17.01
C CYS A 9 -7.54 -6.52 -17.55
N VAL A 10 -6.23 -6.77 -17.55
CA VAL A 10 -5.25 -5.83 -18.10
C VAL A 10 -5.44 -5.67 -19.61
N GLN A 11 -5.66 -6.76 -20.34
CA GLN A 11 -5.96 -6.70 -21.77
C GLN A 11 -7.24 -5.91 -22.03
N LYS A 12 -8.30 -6.17 -21.26
CA LYS A 12 -9.61 -5.52 -21.42
C LYS A 12 -9.58 -4.03 -21.09
N LEU A 13 -8.92 -3.63 -20.00
CA LEU A 13 -8.96 -2.25 -19.50
C LEU A 13 -7.87 -1.36 -20.13
N PHE A 14 -6.74 -1.93 -20.52
CA PHE A 14 -5.58 -1.16 -20.99
C PHE A 14 -5.08 -1.55 -22.39
N GLY A 15 -5.67 -2.56 -23.04
CA GLY A 15 -5.26 -3.02 -24.36
C GLY A 15 -3.85 -3.65 -24.40
N LYS A 16 -3.33 -4.07 -23.25
CA LYS A 16 -1.97 -4.60 -23.12
C LYS A 16 -2.00 -6.07 -22.71
N THR A 17 -1.11 -6.85 -23.30
CA THR A 17 -0.84 -8.23 -22.84
C THR A 17 0.20 -8.18 -21.75
N ALA A 18 -0.15 -8.67 -20.55
CA ALA A 18 0.77 -8.78 -19.43
C ALA A 18 0.56 -10.10 -18.70
N THR A 19 1.64 -10.84 -18.50
CA THR A 19 1.65 -12.05 -17.68
C THR A 19 2.20 -11.70 -16.30
N ALA A 20 1.47 -12.07 -15.25
CA ALA A 20 1.89 -11.89 -13.87
C ALA A 20 1.74 -13.19 -13.10
N ALA A 21 2.75 -13.52 -12.30
CA ALA A 21 2.69 -14.59 -11.30
C ALA A 21 2.45 -13.97 -9.92
N PHE A 22 1.65 -14.63 -9.10
CA PHE A 22 1.35 -14.21 -7.74
C PHE A 22 1.76 -15.31 -6.77
N ASP A 23 2.53 -14.94 -5.73
CA ASP A 23 2.78 -15.82 -4.59
C ASP A 23 1.50 -16.01 -3.78
N SER A 24 1.33 -17.19 -3.18
CA SER A 24 0.19 -17.52 -2.34
C SER A 24 0.64 -18.34 -1.14
N ARG A 25 -0.01 -18.12 0.01
CA ARG A 25 0.25 -18.86 1.24
C ARG A 25 -1.04 -19.16 1.96
N ILE A 26 -1.05 -20.28 2.67
CA ILE A 26 -2.14 -20.65 3.59
C ILE A 26 -1.76 -20.14 4.98
N VAL A 27 -2.69 -19.48 5.65
CA VAL A 27 -2.55 -19.08 7.06
C VAL A 27 -3.70 -19.73 7.81
N ILE A 28 -3.37 -20.52 8.84
CA ILE A 28 -4.34 -21.24 9.64
C ILE A 28 -4.77 -20.32 10.79
N MET A 29 -6.08 -20.21 10.99
CA MET A 29 -6.70 -19.46 12.10
C MET A 29 -7.62 -20.42 12.86
N LEU A 30 -7.57 -20.39 14.18
CA LEU A 30 -8.24 -21.35 15.05
C LEU A 30 -9.64 -20.89 15.49
N ASN A 31 -9.91 -19.59 15.41
CA ASN A 31 -11.19 -18.98 15.81
C ASN A 31 -11.43 -17.67 15.03
N GLU A 32 -12.61 -17.07 15.23
CA GLU A 32 -13.01 -15.83 14.55
C GLU A 32 -12.20 -14.60 15.00
N GLU A 33 -11.75 -14.56 16.25
CA GLU A 33 -10.96 -13.45 16.79
C GLU A 33 -9.62 -13.34 16.05
N GLU A 34 -8.94 -14.46 15.80
CA GLU A 34 -7.69 -14.49 15.02
C GLU A 34 -7.89 -13.97 13.58
N ILE A 35 -9.06 -14.23 12.97
CA ILE A 35 -9.39 -13.71 11.63
C ILE A 35 -9.51 -12.18 11.69
N LEU A 36 -10.21 -11.64 12.69
CA LEU A 36 -10.38 -10.19 12.87
C LEU A 36 -9.04 -9.51 13.15
N GLU A 37 -8.22 -10.07 14.02
CA GLU A 37 -6.87 -9.58 14.31
C GLU A 37 -6.00 -9.57 13.06
N TYR A 38 -6.03 -10.64 12.27
CA TYR A 38 -5.30 -10.71 11.01
C TYR A 38 -5.74 -9.61 10.04
N MET A 39 -7.05 -9.41 9.85
CA MET A 39 -7.58 -8.37 8.97
C MET A 39 -7.17 -6.97 9.45
N ALA A 40 -7.28 -6.70 10.76
CA ALA A 40 -6.84 -5.44 11.37
C ALA A 40 -5.33 -5.21 11.18
N TRP A 41 -4.52 -6.26 11.32
CA TRP A 41 -3.09 -6.21 11.07
C TRP A 41 -2.78 -5.90 9.59
N ARG A 42 -3.49 -6.53 8.64
CA ARG A 42 -3.34 -6.23 7.20
C ARG A 42 -3.71 -4.79 6.88
N GLN A 43 -4.78 -4.26 7.46
CA GLN A 43 -5.17 -2.85 7.28
C GLN A 43 -4.16 -1.88 7.90
N THR A 44 -3.63 -2.21 9.09
CA THR A 44 -2.57 -1.40 9.73
C THR A 44 -1.30 -1.37 8.88
N ASN A 45 -0.93 -2.49 8.27
CA ASN A 45 0.19 -2.54 7.32
C ASN A 45 -0.08 -1.71 6.06
N ALA A 46 -1.31 -1.72 5.54
CA ALA A 46 -1.71 -0.86 4.41
C ALA A 46 -1.53 0.62 4.77
N TRP A 47 -1.93 1.05 5.96
CA TRP A 47 -1.73 2.43 6.43
C TRP A 47 -0.26 2.84 6.53
N ARG A 48 0.60 1.99 7.09
CA ARG A 48 2.05 2.25 7.18
C ARG A 48 2.68 2.36 5.78
N ASN A 49 2.34 1.44 4.88
CA ASN A 49 2.84 1.44 3.51
C ASN A 49 2.33 2.65 2.72
N HIS A 50 1.07 3.04 2.92
CA HIS A 50 0.49 4.24 2.34
C HIS A 50 1.29 5.49 2.72
N ASN A 51 1.54 5.71 4.02
CA ASN A 51 2.30 6.87 4.50
C ASN A 51 3.72 6.90 3.92
N ASN A 52 4.42 5.75 3.95
CA ASN A 52 5.77 5.62 3.42
C ASN A 52 5.84 5.84 1.91
N ALA A 53 4.87 5.32 1.15
CA ALA A 53 4.82 5.49 -0.30
C ALA A 53 4.62 6.96 -0.69
N TYR A 54 3.72 7.66 -0.01
CA TYR A 54 3.52 9.09 -0.24
C TYR A 54 4.78 9.90 0.06
N ALA A 55 5.42 9.66 1.20
CA ALA A 55 6.69 10.31 1.54
C ALA A 55 7.78 9.99 0.51
N TYR A 56 7.90 8.73 0.10
CA TYR A 56 8.84 8.29 -0.91
C TYR A 56 8.66 9.07 -2.22
N TRP A 57 7.43 9.14 -2.74
CA TRP A 57 7.16 9.82 -4.00
C TRP A 57 7.32 11.33 -3.91
N LEU A 58 7.01 11.95 -2.76
CA LEU A 58 7.32 13.34 -2.49
C LEU A 58 8.84 13.59 -2.60
N PHE A 59 9.65 12.81 -1.87
CA PHE A 59 11.10 12.99 -1.91
C PHE A 59 11.71 12.68 -3.28
N ARG A 60 11.19 11.68 -4.01
CA ARG A 60 11.57 11.44 -5.41
C ARG A 60 11.31 12.66 -6.28
N LYS A 61 10.15 13.30 -6.12
CA LYS A 61 9.79 14.53 -6.86
C LYS A 61 10.70 15.71 -6.50
N MET A 62 11.23 15.74 -5.27
CA MET A 62 12.21 16.73 -4.80
C MET A 62 13.65 16.42 -5.25
N GLY A 63 13.86 15.40 -6.09
CA GLY A 63 15.17 15.06 -6.66
C GLY A 63 16.01 14.09 -5.84
N GLN A 64 15.52 13.59 -4.70
CA GLN A 64 16.26 12.63 -3.89
C GLN A 64 16.37 11.27 -4.61
N THR A 65 17.51 10.60 -4.46
CA THR A 65 17.75 9.27 -5.01
C THR A 65 17.04 8.20 -4.17
N PRO A 66 16.71 7.01 -4.73
CA PRO A 66 16.09 5.94 -3.95
C PRO A 66 16.88 5.52 -2.70
N LYS A 67 18.22 5.58 -2.77
CA LYS A 67 19.11 5.24 -1.65
C LYS A 67 19.04 6.26 -0.53
N GLU A 68 19.01 7.55 -0.86
CA GLU A 68 18.86 8.63 0.12
C GLU A 68 17.50 8.56 0.80
N ILE A 69 16.43 8.35 0.02
CA ILE A 69 15.07 8.24 0.55
C ILE A 69 14.95 7.05 1.50
N ALA A 70 15.49 5.89 1.11
CA ALA A 70 15.49 4.72 1.98
C ALA A 70 16.26 4.96 3.29
N LYS A 71 17.30 5.81 3.28
CA LYS A 71 18.02 6.22 4.50
C LYS A 71 17.20 7.23 5.32
N MET A 72 16.53 8.19 4.68
CA MET A 72 15.70 9.20 5.35
C MET A 72 14.47 8.57 6.02
N LEU A 73 13.75 7.70 5.31
CA LEU A 73 12.57 7.02 5.84
C LEU A 73 12.93 5.99 6.93
N ARG A 74 14.18 5.51 6.94
CA ARG A 74 14.64 4.59 7.98
C ARG A 74 14.76 5.32 9.31
N GLY A 75 13.84 5.03 10.23
CA GLY A 75 13.79 5.63 11.56
C GLY A 75 12.90 6.86 11.67
N MET A 76 12.34 7.34 10.55
CA MET A 76 11.38 8.44 10.56
C MET A 76 10.07 7.99 11.23
N LYS A 77 9.62 8.74 12.23
CA LYS A 77 8.36 8.48 12.91
C LYS A 77 7.19 8.83 12.00
N THR A 78 6.06 8.17 12.23
CA THR A 78 4.83 8.45 11.46
C THR A 78 4.39 9.91 11.57
N SER A 79 4.54 10.56 12.72
CA SER A 79 4.23 11.98 12.88
C SER A 79 5.08 12.88 11.99
N GLU A 80 6.37 12.59 11.84
CA GLU A 80 7.29 13.36 10.99
C GLU A 80 6.93 13.20 9.51
N ILE A 81 6.53 11.99 9.09
CA ILE A 81 6.03 11.74 7.73
C ILE A 81 4.79 12.59 7.46
N HIS A 82 3.83 12.57 8.38
CA HIS A 82 2.59 13.34 8.28
C HIS A 82 2.87 14.84 8.16
N GLU A 83 3.73 15.36 9.05
CA GLU A 83 4.11 16.77 9.03
C GLU A 83 4.84 17.17 7.74
N THR A 84 5.78 16.33 7.28
CA THR A 84 6.52 16.59 6.04
C THR A 84 5.58 16.66 4.84
N LEU A 85 4.67 15.70 4.73
CA LEU A 85 3.68 15.66 3.64
C LEU A 85 2.72 16.85 3.72
N PHE A 86 2.25 17.19 4.92
CA PHE A 86 1.35 18.31 5.14
C PHE A 86 1.97 19.65 4.75
N ARG A 87 3.24 19.90 5.12
CA ARG A 87 4.00 21.09 4.71
C ARG A 87 4.14 21.22 3.19
N HIS A 88 4.02 20.12 2.44
CA HIS A 88 4.04 20.09 0.98
C HIS A 88 2.63 19.98 0.37
N GLY A 89 1.59 20.30 1.15
CA GLY A 89 0.20 20.35 0.68
C GLY A 89 -0.49 19.00 0.55
N ILE A 90 0.09 17.92 1.10
CA ILE A 90 -0.48 16.58 1.05
C ILE A 90 -1.06 16.20 2.42
N ASN A 91 -2.39 16.21 2.52
CA ASN A 91 -3.07 15.69 3.71
C ASN A 91 -3.41 14.20 3.52
N LEU A 92 -2.66 13.31 4.17
CA LEU A 92 -2.84 11.85 4.10
C LEU A 92 -4.27 11.40 4.46
N ILE A 93 -4.94 12.09 5.38
CA ILE A 93 -6.29 11.74 5.84
C ILE A 93 -7.34 11.98 4.74
N GLN A 94 -7.08 12.95 3.86
CA GLN A 94 -7.96 13.32 2.74
C GLN A 94 -7.68 12.52 1.46
N THR A 95 -6.69 11.62 1.47
CA THR A 95 -6.45 10.71 0.34
C THR A 95 -7.62 9.73 0.16
N PRO A 96 -7.84 9.23 -1.07
CA PRO A 96 -8.93 8.28 -1.33
C PRO A 96 -8.93 7.11 -0.35
N PRO A 97 -10.09 6.74 0.24
CA PRO A 97 -10.16 5.70 1.27
C PRO A 97 -9.51 4.36 0.86
N TRP A 98 -9.67 3.95 -0.39
CA TRP A 98 -9.09 2.70 -0.90
C TRP A 98 -7.55 2.69 -0.87
N GLN A 99 -6.90 3.85 -0.93
CA GLN A 99 -5.44 3.96 -0.83
C GLN A 99 -4.94 3.83 0.62
N ARG A 100 -5.70 4.36 1.58
CA ARG A 100 -5.31 4.39 3.00
C ARG A 100 -5.83 3.20 3.81
N ARG A 101 -6.89 2.53 3.37
CA ARG A 101 -7.53 1.40 4.08
C ARG A 101 -7.58 0.09 3.29
N GLY A 102 -7.24 0.09 2.01
CA GLY A 102 -7.40 -1.07 1.13
C GLY A 102 -8.85 -1.33 0.74
N ILE A 103 -9.14 -2.55 0.29
CA ILE A 103 -10.45 -3.00 -0.17
C ILE A 103 -10.80 -4.31 0.56
N LEU A 104 -11.97 -4.35 1.20
CA LEU A 104 -12.56 -5.56 1.77
C LEU A 104 -13.64 -6.07 0.82
N ILE A 105 -13.58 -7.35 0.46
CA ILE A 105 -14.60 -8.03 -0.33
C ILE A 105 -15.25 -9.08 0.58
N TYR A 106 -16.56 -8.98 0.75
CA TYR A 106 -17.38 -9.92 1.54
C TYR A 106 -18.59 -10.35 0.70
N LYS A 107 -19.21 -11.48 1.07
CA LYS A 107 -20.39 -12.01 0.41
C LYS A 107 -21.62 -11.83 1.30
#